data_AF-A0A5E7WKE3-F1
#
_entry.id   AF-A0A5E7WKE3-F1
#
_cell.length_a   1.000
_cell.length_b   1.000
_cell.length_c   1.000
_cell.angle_alpha   90.00
_cell.angle_beta   90.00
_cell.angle_gamma   90.00
#
_symmetry.space_group_name_H-M   'P 1'
#
loop_
_entity.id
_entity.type
_entity.pdbx_description
1 polymer ?
#
loop_
_entity_poly.entity_id
_entity_poly.type
_entity_poly.pdbx_seq_one_letter_code
_entity_poly.pdbx_strand_id
1 'polypeptide(L)'
;MQLKNGHILVPALIGFVISLTFLIVQSRLFNLIGWNYNFCHALYGFTFPFVMSYLSFEFSKVQRTPLGPVMKQILSIPWYTWPLAFVRVLGRSIVRDFNEGICWIPLAGVAYVLAGSIGNEVFIDPATNGIPFTLAYENFVADVFGMSLFLLVTFPFVTRQKRARALLSSNA
;
A
#
# COMPACT_ATOMS: atom_id res chain seq x y z
N MET A 1 -11.87 -1.70 3.15
CA MET A 1 -12.37 -0.72 4.13
C MET A 1 -12.42 0.63 3.43
N GLN A 2 -13.39 1.49 3.71
CA GLN A 2 -13.29 2.89 3.24
C GLN A 2 -12.93 3.76 4.43
N LEU A 3 -11.80 4.44 4.33
CA LEU A 3 -11.33 5.41 5.30
C LEU A 3 -11.93 6.77 4.93
N LYS A 4 -12.47 7.48 5.92
CA LYS A 4 -13.07 8.81 5.75
C LYS A 4 -12.50 9.78 6.77
N ASN A 5 -12.60 11.08 6.46
CA ASN A 5 -12.15 12.16 7.35
C ASN A 5 -10.69 11.95 7.80
N GLY A 6 -10.37 12.23 9.06
CA GLY A 6 -9.03 12.05 9.62
C GLY A 6 -8.51 10.61 9.60
N HIS A 7 -9.37 9.61 9.48
CA HIS A 7 -8.93 8.20 9.42
C HIS A 7 -8.20 7.86 8.11
N ILE A 8 -8.35 8.68 7.07
CA ILE A 8 -7.60 8.54 5.83
C ILE A 8 -6.10 8.65 6.07
N LEU A 9 -5.65 9.40 7.08
CA LEU A 9 -4.23 9.61 7.33
C LEU A 9 -3.61 8.55 8.25
N VAL A 10 -4.43 7.76 8.96
CA VAL A 10 -3.95 6.89 10.04
C VAL A 10 -2.93 5.84 9.57
N PRO A 11 -3.20 4.99 8.56
CA PRO A 11 -2.19 4.07 8.04
C PRO A 11 -0.90 4.75 7.55
N ALA A 12 -1.02 5.89 6.86
CA ALA A 12 0.14 6.64 6.40
C ALA A 12 0.98 7.20 7.56
N LEU A 13 0.32 7.72 8.61
CA LEU A 13 0.97 8.20 9.83
C LEU A 13 1.65 7.07 10.60
N ILE A 14 1.02 5.89 10.71
CA ILE A 14 1.64 4.71 11.33
C ILE A 14 2.92 4.34 10.58
N GLY A 15 2.85 4.25 9.25
CA GLY A 15 4.01 3.98 8.41
C GLY A 15 5.11 5.02 8.58
N PHE A 16 4.75 6.31 8.60
CA PHE A 16 5.70 7.40 8.81
C PHE A 16 6.38 7.34 10.19
N VAL A 17 5.62 7.13 11.25
CA VAL A 17 6.14 7.05 12.62
C VAL A 17 7.11 5.87 12.76
N ILE A 18 6.75 4.68 12.27
CA ILE A 18 7.63 3.50 12.32
C ILE A 18 8.93 3.77 11.55
N SER A 19 8.85 4.32 10.34
CA SER A 19 10.03 4.65 9.53
C SER A 19 10.92 5.70 10.21
N LEU A 20 10.33 6.72 10.83
CA LEU A 20 11.08 7.74 11.57
C LEU A 20 11.74 7.15 12.82
N THR A 21 11.04 6.30 13.56
CA THR A 21 11.61 5.59 14.72
C THR A 21 12.77 4.70 14.30
N PHE A 22 12.63 3.94 13.22
CA PHE A 22 13.73 3.15 12.66
C PHE A 22 14.94 4.03 12.32
N LEU A 23 14.74 5.15 11.64
CA LEU A 23 15.82 6.08 11.28
C LEU A 23 16.55 6.62 12.52
N ILE A 24 15.81 7.00 13.57
CA ILE A 24 16.39 7.48 14.82
C ILE A 24 17.19 6.38 15.50
N VAL A 25 16.63 5.17 15.63
CA VAL A 25 17.31 4.03 16.25
C VAL A 25 18.60 3.70 15.49
N GLN A 26 18.51 3.57 14.17
CA GLN A 26 19.62 3.22 13.29
C GLN A 26 20.75 4.27 13.33
N SER A 27 20.41 5.56 13.43
CA SER A 27 21.39 6.65 13.36
C SER A 27 21.98 7.06 14.72
N ARG A 28 21.27 6.83 15.83
CA ARG A 28 21.64 7.38 17.14
C ARG A 28 21.82 6.34 18.25
N LEU A 29 21.20 5.17 18.15
CA LEU A 29 21.11 4.24 19.28
C LEU A 29 21.80 2.91 18.99
N PHE A 30 21.53 2.31 17.83
CA PHE A 30 21.95 0.95 17.55
C PHE A 30 22.03 0.67 16.05
N ASN A 31 23.14 0.07 15.59
CA ASN A 31 23.27 -0.37 14.20
C ASN A 31 22.46 -1.65 13.98
N LEU A 32 21.17 -1.47 13.74
CA LEU A 32 20.20 -2.54 13.61
C LEU A 32 20.40 -3.33 12.31
N ILE A 33 20.73 -2.62 11.22
CA ILE A 33 21.11 -3.22 9.93
C ILE A 33 22.31 -4.16 10.09
N GLY A 34 23.36 -3.73 10.78
CA GLY A 34 24.56 -4.54 10.99
C GLY A 34 24.37 -5.68 12.00
N TRP A 35 23.40 -5.56 12.91
CA TRP A 35 23.11 -6.59 13.90
C TRP A 35 22.26 -7.72 13.33
N ASN A 36 21.13 -7.39 12.69
CA ASN A 36 20.23 -8.38 12.14
C ASN A 36 19.45 -7.80 10.97
N TYR A 37 19.92 -8.08 9.76
CA TYR A 37 19.30 -7.58 8.54
C TYR A 37 17.90 -8.17 8.31
N ASN A 38 17.64 -9.42 8.73
CA ASN A 38 16.31 -10.03 8.68
C ASN A 38 15.27 -9.23 9.50
N PHE A 39 15.70 -8.53 10.56
CA PHE A 39 14.78 -7.64 11.29
C PHE A 39 14.33 -6.46 10.40
N CYS A 40 15.21 -5.91 9.57
CA CYS A 40 14.86 -4.85 8.64
C CYS A 40 13.84 -5.33 7.61
N HIS A 41 13.98 -6.56 7.12
CA HIS A 41 13.00 -7.22 6.24
C HIS A 41 11.66 -7.44 6.93
N ALA A 42 11.65 -7.97 8.16
CA ALA A 42 10.42 -8.09 8.95
C ALA A 42 9.74 -6.73 9.17
N LEU A 43 10.51 -5.66 9.43
CA LEU A 43 9.98 -4.32 9.59
C LEU A 43 9.45 -3.76 8.26
N TYR A 44 10.13 -4.01 7.15
CA TYR A 44 9.70 -3.66 5.79
C TYR A 44 8.36 -4.33 5.47
N GLY A 45 8.29 -5.65 5.60
CA GLY A 45 7.09 -6.46 5.38
C GLY A 45 5.92 -6.06 6.28
N PHE A 46 6.18 -5.58 7.51
CA PHE A 46 5.14 -5.07 8.39
C PHE A 46 4.64 -3.66 8.02
N THR A 47 5.56 -2.78 7.63
CA THR A 47 5.29 -1.33 7.54
C THR A 47 4.75 -0.94 6.18
N PHE A 48 5.34 -1.44 5.09
CA PHE A 48 4.97 -1.05 3.73
C PHE A 48 3.52 -1.39 3.34
N PRO A 49 2.92 -2.50 3.81
CA PRO A 49 1.51 -2.78 3.51
C PRO A 49 0.55 -1.70 4.03
N PHE A 50 0.87 -0.96 5.08
CA PHE A 50 0.01 0.14 5.56
C PHE A 50 -0.22 1.20 4.48
N VAL A 51 0.82 1.50 3.69
CA VAL A 51 0.77 2.49 2.60
C VAL A 51 0.31 1.85 1.30
N MET A 52 0.84 0.68 0.95
CA MET A 52 0.47 0.01 -0.32
C MET A 52 -1.00 -0.41 -0.38
N SER A 53 -1.65 -0.57 0.78
CA SER A 53 -3.09 -0.84 0.85
C SER A 53 -3.98 0.30 0.30
N TYR A 54 -3.45 1.51 0.11
CA TYR A 54 -4.16 2.61 -0.58
C TYR A 54 -4.18 2.47 -2.09
N LEU A 55 -3.28 1.67 -2.68
CA LEU A 55 -3.26 1.39 -4.12
C LEU A 55 -4.37 0.43 -4.55
N SER A 56 -5.21 0.01 -3.60
CA SER A 56 -6.35 -0.86 -3.84
C SER A 56 -7.52 -0.11 -4.47
N PHE A 57 -8.24 -0.79 -5.36
CA PHE A 57 -9.50 -0.30 -5.91
C PHE A 57 -10.62 -1.30 -5.62
N GLU A 58 -11.81 -0.77 -5.38
CA GLU A 58 -13.00 -1.59 -5.17
C GLU A 58 -13.60 -1.92 -6.54
N PHE A 59 -13.55 -3.19 -6.97
CA PHE A 59 -14.08 -3.61 -8.27
C PHE A 59 -15.55 -3.21 -8.49
N SER A 60 -16.34 -3.18 -7.42
CA SER A 60 -17.74 -2.73 -7.45
C SER A 60 -17.92 -1.26 -7.85
N LYS A 61 -16.87 -0.44 -7.68
CA LYS A 61 -16.87 1.00 -8.02
C LYS A 61 -16.21 1.29 -9.36
N VAL A 62 -15.64 0.29 -10.03
CA VAL A 62 -15.01 0.48 -11.33
C VAL A 62 -16.11 0.67 -12.38
N GLN A 63 -16.31 1.93 -12.80
CA GLN A 63 -17.21 2.24 -13.91
C GLN A 63 -16.60 1.69 -15.20
N ARG A 64 -17.37 0.86 -15.91
CA ARG A 64 -17.00 0.37 -17.25
C ARG A 64 -17.41 1.40 -18.28
N THR A 65 -16.51 2.34 -18.57
CA THR A 65 -16.72 3.33 -19.62
C THR A 65 -16.35 2.72 -20.98
N PRO A 66 -17.19 2.85 -22.02
CA PRO A 66 -16.85 2.35 -23.35
C PRO A 66 -15.61 3.07 -23.90
N LEU A 67 -14.65 2.29 -24.43
CA LEU A 67 -13.34 2.79 -24.85
C LEU A 67 -13.44 3.80 -26.01
N GLY A 68 -14.33 3.56 -26.98
CA GLY A 68 -14.49 4.42 -28.16
C GLY A 68 -14.76 5.89 -27.81
N PRO A 69 -15.81 6.19 -27.01
CA PRO A 69 -16.08 7.55 -26.53
C PRO A 69 -14.92 8.18 -25.74
N VAL A 70 -14.25 7.41 -24.88
CA VAL A 70 -13.09 7.89 -24.10
C VAL A 70 -11.94 8.31 -25.02
N MET A 71 -11.59 7.46 -25.99
CA MET A 71 -10.53 7.75 -26.96
C MET A 71 -10.86 8.98 -27.81
N LYS A 72 -12.12 9.10 -28.28
CA LYS A 72 -12.57 10.28 -29.03
C LYS A 72 -12.43 11.56 -28.21
N GLN A 73 -12.71 11.51 -26.91
CA GLN A 73 -12.60 12.65 -26.01
C GLN A 73 -11.13 13.01 -25.70
N ILE A 74 -10.25 12.02 -25.49
CA ILE A 74 -8.81 12.24 -25.29
C ILE A 74 -8.19 12.88 -26.54
N LEU A 75 -8.49 12.35 -27.72
CA LEU A 75 -7.98 12.87 -29.00
C LEU A 75 -8.52 14.27 -29.34
N SER A 76 -9.64 14.69 -28.75
CA SER A 76 -10.18 16.05 -28.91
C SER A 76 -9.46 17.12 -28.09
N ILE A 77 -8.62 16.73 -27.12
CA ILE A 77 -7.88 17.65 -26.26
C ILE A 77 -6.54 17.99 -26.91
N PRO A 78 -6.25 19.26 -27.20
CA PRO A 78 -4.96 19.66 -27.76
C PRO A 78 -3.80 19.25 -26.86
N TRP A 79 -2.77 18.60 -27.42
CA TRP A 79 -1.68 17.96 -26.68
C TRP A 79 -0.97 18.93 -25.71
N TYR A 80 -0.81 20.20 -26.06
CA TYR A 80 -0.14 21.20 -25.23
C TYR A 80 -0.93 21.57 -23.96
N THR A 81 -2.23 21.23 -23.90
CA THR A 81 -3.06 21.42 -22.70
C THR A 81 -3.07 20.21 -21.78
N TRP A 82 -2.51 19.07 -22.22
CA TRP A 82 -2.52 17.82 -21.45
C TRP A 82 -1.92 17.94 -20.06
N PRO A 83 -0.78 18.64 -19.83
CA PRO A 83 -0.22 18.72 -18.49
C PRO A 83 -1.20 19.36 -17.50
N LEU A 84 -1.84 20.46 -17.90
CA LEU A 84 -2.75 21.18 -17.04
C LEU A 84 -4.10 20.44 -16.87
N ALA A 85 -4.57 19.79 -17.94
CA ALA A 85 -5.75 18.93 -17.89
C ALA A 85 -5.54 17.74 -16.95
N PHE A 86 -4.37 17.11 -17.02
CA PHE A 86 -3.98 16.01 -16.13
C PHE A 86 -3.98 16.45 -14.66
N VAL A 87 -3.33 17.58 -14.34
CA VAL A 87 -3.31 18.11 -12.96
C VAL A 87 -4.72 18.41 -12.45
N ARG A 88 -5.60 18.98 -13.28
CA ARG A 88 -7.00 19.24 -12.90
C ARG A 88 -7.78 17.96 -12.64
N VAL A 89 -7.61 16.95 -13.49
CA VAL A 89 -8.25 15.64 -13.31
C VAL A 89 -7.74 14.98 -12.03
N LEU A 90 -6.43 14.99 -11.80
CA LEU A 90 -5.80 14.44 -10.60
C LEU A 90 -6.31 15.13 -9.34
N GLY A 91 -6.39 16.46 -9.33
CA GLY A 91 -6.94 17.23 -8.22
C GLY A 91 -8.41 16.90 -7.93
N ARG A 92 -9.25 16.82 -8.98
CA ARG A 92 -10.67 16.41 -8.82
C ARG A 92 -10.80 14.99 -8.26
N SER A 93 -9.97 14.06 -8.73
CA SER A 93 -9.94 12.69 -8.23
C SER A 93 -9.56 12.65 -6.75
N ILE A 94 -8.51 13.38 -6.35
CA ILE A 94 -8.09 13.48 -4.94
C ILE A 94 -9.23 14.03 -4.08
N VAL A 95 -9.83 15.16 -4.46
CA VAL A 95 -10.93 15.79 -3.69
C VAL A 95 -12.12 14.83 -3.56
N ARG A 96 -12.48 14.15 -4.65
CA ARG A 96 -13.53 13.12 -4.64
C ARG A 96 -13.18 12.00 -3.67
N ASP A 97 -11.95 11.47 -3.73
CA ASP A 97 -11.50 10.35 -2.90
C ASP A 97 -11.47 10.73 -1.40
N PHE A 98 -11.10 11.97 -1.08
CA PHE A 98 -11.19 12.49 0.28
C PHE A 98 -12.64 12.61 0.78
N ASN A 99 -13.57 13.04 -0.07
CA ASN A 99 -14.99 13.21 0.29
C ASN A 99 -15.75 11.88 0.37
N GLU A 100 -15.57 11.00 -0.63
CA GLU A 100 -16.25 9.70 -0.71
C GLU A 100 -15.61 8.63 0.19
N GLY A 101 -14.33 8.84 0.54
CA GLY A 101 -13.51 7.94 1.34
C GLY A 101 -12.62 7.04 0.49
N ILE A 102 -11.37 6.91 0.93
CA ILE A 102 -10.34 6.15 0.21
C ILE A 102 -10.48 4.66 0.49
N CYS A 103 -10.42 3.85 -0.56
CA CYS A 103 -10.37 2.40 -0.43
C CYS A 103 -9.04 1.97 0.18
N TRP A 104 -9.11 1.25 1.29
CA TRP A 104 -7.95 0.69 1.96
C TRP A 104 -8.20 -0.80 2.21
N ILE A 105 -7.44 -1.65 1.51
CA ILE A 105 -7.58 -3.11 1.56
C ILE A 105 -6.23 -3.71 1.99
N PRO A 106 -6.10 -4.19 3.25
CA PRO A 106 -4.86 -4.77 3.77
C PRO A 106 -4.24 -5.82 2.86
N LEU A 107 -5.09 -6.71 2.34
CA LEU A 107 -4.67 -7.80 1.46
C LEU A 107 -4.06 -7.31 0.15
N ALA A 108 -4.54 -6.18 -0.40
CA ALA A 108 -3.95 -5.60 -1.59
C ALA A 108 -2.54 -5.06 -1.28
N GLY A 109 -2.38 -4.38 -0.13
CA GLY A 109 -1.05 -3.93 0.31
C GLY A 109 -0.07 -5.08 0.50
N VAL A 110 -0.50 -6.18 1.14
CA VAL A 110 0.30 -7.39 1.26
C VAL A 110 0.63 -8.00 -0.10
N ALA A 111 -0.33 -8.07 -1.03
CA ALA A 111 -0.06 -8.60 -2.37
C ALA A 111 1.00 -7.77 -3.11
N TYR A 112 0.96 -6.44 -3.01
CA TYR A 112 1.97 -5.57 -3.60
C TYR A 112 3.36 -5.79 -2.98
N VAL A 113 3.43 -5.83 -1.64
CA VAL A 113 4.71 -6.02 -0.94
C VAL A 113 5.27 -7.42 -1.16
N LEU A 114 4.42 -8.44 -1.20
CA LEU A 114 4.80 -9.81 -1.52
C LEU A 114 5.35 -9.92 -2.94
N ALA A 115 4.69 -9.31 -3.93
CA ALA A 115 5.19 -9.30 -5.30
C ALA A 115 6.55 -8.59 -5.41
N GLY A 116 6.71 -7.46 -4.71
CA GLY A 116 7.99 -6.74 -4.64
C GLY A 116 9.09 -7.56 -3.97
N SER A 117 8.79 -8.19 -2.84
CA SER A 117 9.72 -9.03 -2.07
C SER A 117 10.11 -10.29 -2.85
N ILE A 118 9.18 -10.96 -3.53
CA ILE A 118 9.50 -12.06 -4.46
C ILE A 118 10.43 -11.55 -5.57
N GLY A 119 10.07 -10.44 -6.21
CA GLY A 119 10.87 -9.83 -7.28
C GLY A 119 12.31 -9.55 -6.81
N ASN A 120 12.46 -8.95 -5.64
CA ASN A 120 13.76 -8.58 -5.10
C ASN A 120 14.54 -9.80 -4.61
N GLU A 121 14.04 -10.48 -3.58
CA GLU A 121 14.80 -11.48 -2.82
C GLU A 121 14.94 -12.82 -3.57
N VAL A 122 13.98 -13.20 -4.40
CA VAL A 122 14.01 -14.51 -5.09
C VAL A 122 14.71 -14.40 -6.45
N PHE A 123 14.61 -13.24 -7.11
CA PHE A 123 15.13 -13.07 -8.47
C PHE A 123 16.29 -12.08 -8.54
N ILE A 124 16.10 -10.81 -8.16
CA ILE A 124 17.10 -9.76 -8.37
C ILE A 124 18.34 -9.98 -7.51
N ASP A 125 18.16 -10.28 -6.23
CA ASP A 125 19.27 -10.41 -5.29
C ASP A 125 20.19 -11.59 -5.62
N PRO A 126 19.66 -12.80 -5.92
CA PRO A 126 20.50 -13.91 -6.35
C PRO A 126 21.09 -13.70 -7.75
N ALA A 127 20.30 -13.21 -8.72
CA ALA A 127 20.73 -13.18 -10.12
C ALA A 127 21.59 -11.96 -10.47
N THR A 128 21.38 -10.83 -9.80
CA THR A 128 22.00 -9.54 -10.16
C THR A 128 22.96 -9.05 -9.08
N ASN A 129 22.58 -9.15 -7.80
CA ASN A 129 23.40 -8.61 -6.70
C ASN A 129 24.39 -9.64 -6.13
N GLY A 130 24.34 -10.90 -6.59
CA GLY A 130 25.25 -11.96 -6.18
C GLY A 130 25.05 -12.43 -4.73
N ILE A 131 23.89 -12.14 -4.15
CA ILE A 131 23.54 -12.59 -2.79
C ILE A 131 23.24 -14.09 -2.84
N PRO A 132 23.85 -14.92 -1.97
CA PRO A 132 23.52 -16.34 -1.90
C PRO A 132 22.02 -16.56 -1.71
N PHE A 133 21.43 -17.44 -2.52
CA PHE A 133 19.98 -17.69 -2.51
C PHE A 133 19.45 -18.01 -1.11
N THR A 134 20.20 -18.74 -0.28
CA THR A 134 19.78 -19.06 1.10
C THR A 134 19.63 -17.81 1.96
N LEU A 135 20.52 -16.82 1.83
CA LEU A 135 20.45 -15.56 2.57
C LEU A 135 19.31 -14.68 2.06
N ALA A 136 19.15 -14.56 0.75
CA ALA A 136 18.03 -13.82 0.17
C ALA A 136 16.68 -14.49 0.51
N TYR A 137 16.65 -15.83 0.59
CA TYR A 137 15.47 -16.55 1.04
C TYR A 137 15.14 -16.31 2.52
N GLU A 138 16.15 -16.19 3.40
CA GLU A 138 15.93 -15.80 4.80
C GLU A 138 15.33 -14.40 4.91
N ASN A 139 15.84 -13.43 4.14
CA ASN A 139 15.26 -12.09 4.02
C ASN A 139 13.80 -12.15 3.56
N PHE A 140 13.52 -12.92 2.50
CA PHE A 140 12.17 -13.13 1.98
C PHE A 140 11.21 -13.69 3.05
N VAL A 141 11.65 -14.71 3.80
CA VAL A 141 10.85 -15.29 4.89
C VAL A 141 10.59 -14.25 5.98
N ALA A 142 11.57 -13.40 6.29
CA ALA A 142 11.40 -12.31 7.24
C ALA A 142 10.39 -11.27 6.74
N ASP A 143 10.40 -10.90 5.45
CA ASP A 143 9.37 -10.05 4.84
C ASP A 143 7.97 -10.65 5.00
N VAL A 144 7.82 -11.94 4.70
CA VAL A 144 6.55 -12.68 4.84
C VAL A 144 6.07 -12.72 6.30
N PHE A 145 7.00 -12.88 7.25
CA PHE A 145 6.69 -12.78 8.68
C PHE A 145 6.16 -11.39 9.04
N GLY A 146 6.81 -10.33 8.57
CA GLY A 146 6.35 -8.95 8.73
C GLY A 146 4.94 -8.71 8.19
N MET A 147 4.68 -9.18 6.97
CA MET A 147 3.37 -9.09 6.33
C MET A 147 2.29 -9.86 7.11
N SER A 148 2.64 -11.03 7.65
CA SER A 148 1.74 -11.83 8.48
C SER A 148 1.37 -11.08 9.77
N LEU A 149 2.35 -10.45 10.42
CA LEU A 149 2.12 -9.62 11.61
C LEU A 149 1.24 -8.41 11.28
N PHE A 150 1.44 -7.77 10.13
CA PHE A 150 0.58 -6.69 9.66
C PHE A 150 -0.88 -7.14 9.52
N LEU A 151 -1.11 -8.31 8.93
CA LEU A 151 -2.46 -8.86 8.79
C LEU A 151 -3.09 -9.19 10.15
N LEU A 152 -2.31 -9.78 11.07
CA LEU A 152 -2.77 -10.08 12.43
C LEU A 152 -3.23 -8.81 13.16
N VAL A 153 -2.47 -7.71 13.02
CA VAL A 153 -2.84 -6.43 13.61
C VAL A 153 -4.06 -5.83 12.93
N THR A 154 -4.15 -5.88 11.60
CA THR A 154 -5.15 -5.10 10.84
C THR A 154 -6.49 -5.80 10.62
N PHE A 155 -6.51 -7.13 10.50
CA PHE A 155 -7.75 -7.88 10.22
C PHE A 155 -8.85 -7.75 11.28
N PRO A 156 -8.56 -7.70 12.60
CA PRO A 156 -9.59 -7.47 13.61
C PRO A 156 -10.36 -6.16 13.37
N PHE A 157 -9.64 -5.09 13.00
CA PHE A 157 -10.25 -3.78 12.73
C PHE A 157 -11.11 -3.80 11.47
N VAL A 158 -10.61 -4.42 10.39
CA VAL A 158 -11.38 -4.55 9.14
C VAL A 158 -12.65 -5.38 9.36
N THR A 159 -12.55 -6.47 10.13
CA THR A 159 -13.69 -7.35 10.43
C THR A 159 -14.74 -6.63 11.26
N ARG A 160 -14.32 -5.91 12.31
CA ARG A 160 -15.23 -5.08 13.13
C ARG A 160 -15.96 -4.04 12.29
N GLN A 161 -15.24 -3.34 11.40
CA GLN A 161 -15.85 -2.32 10.56
C GLN A 161 -16.85 -2.92 9.54
N LYS A 162 -16.53 -4.08 8.95
CA LYS A 162 -17.45 -4.79 8.05
C LYS A 162 -18.74 -5.18 8.77
N ARG A 163 -18.65 -5.73 9.99
CA ARG A 163 -19.81 -6.09 10.82
C ARG A 163 -20.65 -4.86 11.18
N ALA A 164 -20.02 -3.77 11.61
CA ALA A 164 -20.73 -2.53 11.95
C ALA A 164 -21.51 -1.96 10.74
N ARG A 165 -20.92 -2.00 9.54
CA ARG A 165 -21.63 -1.58 8.31
C ARG A 165 -22.82 -2.47 7.99
N ALA A 166 -22.65 -3.79 8.10
CA ALA A 166 -23.72 -4.75 7.82
C ALA A 166 -24.95 -4.52 8.72
N LEU A 167 -24.72 -4.22 10.01
CA LEU A 167 -25.78 -3.91 10.97
C LEU A 167 -26.50 -2.58 10.66
N LEU A 168 -25.77 -1.57 10.21
CA LEU A 168 -26.37 -0.29 9.81
C LEU A 168 -27.24 -0.44 8.55
N SER A 169 -26.82 -1.28 7.60
CA SER A 169 -27.59 -1.55 6.38
C SER A 169 -28.78 -2.48 6.59
N SER A 170 -28.79 -3.32 7.63
CA SER A 170 -29.94 -4.19 7.94
C SER A 170 -31.05 -3.46 8.70
N ASN A 171 -30.74 -2.32 9.30
CA ASN A 171 -31.65 -1.50 10.11
C ASN A 171 -32.17 -0.25 9.38
N ALA A 172 -31.80 -0.08 8.10
CA ALA A 172 -32.20 1.03 7.23
C ALA A 172 -33.15 0.49 6.14
#